data_AF-A0A7C2Z283-F1
#
_entry.id   AF-A0A7C2Z283-F1
#
_cell.length_a   1.000
_cell.length_b   1.000
_cell.length_c   1.000
_cell.angle_alpha   90.00
_cell.angle_beta   90.00
_cell.angle_gamma   90.00
#
_symmetry.space_group_name_H-M   'P 1'
#
loop_
_entity.id
_entity.type
_entity.pdbx_description
1 polymer ?
#
loop_
_entity_poly.entity_id
_entity_poly.type
_entity_poly.pdbx_seq_one_letter_code
_entity_poly.pdbx_strand_id
1 'polypeptide(L)' 'MYTTCRDVTPWRVAFRRRYFTSARQLQKSLDGFLRFYNEERPHQGYRTQGRTPAEVFWGPVGSAKEV' A
#
# COMPACT_ATOMS: atom_id res chain seq x y z
N MET A 1 -16.38 -5.19 -14.97
CA MET A 1 -14.98 -5.68 -15.01
C MET A 1 -14.15 -4.77 -14.12
N TYR A 2 -13.78 -5.21 -12.92
CA TYR A 2 -12.83 -4.46 -12.07
C TYR A 2 -11.66 -5.39 -11.77
N THR A 3 -10.58 -5.20 -12.52
CA THR A 3 -9.32 -5.91 -12.35
C THR A 3 -8.52 -5.24 -11.22
N THR A 4 -7.82 -6.07 -10.44
CA THR A 4 -6.73 -5.77 -9.48
C THR A 4 -7.03 -4.95 -8.22
N CYS A 5 -7.62 -5.61 -7.22
CA CYS A 5 -7.39 -5.28 -5.80
C CYS A 5 -7.29 -6.56 -4.93
N ARG A 6 -6.95 -7.71 -5.55
CA ARG A 6 -7.16 -9.04 -4.94
C ARG A 6 -5.91 -9.71 -4.37
N ASP A 7 -4.71 -9.23 -4.69
CA ASP A 7 -3.51 -10.05 -4.52
C ASP A 7 -2.58 -9.62 -3.37
N VAL A 8 -2.85 -8.50 -2.70
CA VAL A 8 -2.07 -8.08 -1.51
C VAL A 8 -2.75 -8.58 -0.24
N THR A 9 -2.17 -9.61 0.37
CA THR A 9 -2.59 -10.06 1.70
C THR A 9 -2.25 -8.98 2.73
N PRO A 10 -3.21 -8.50 3.54
CA PRO A 10 -2.92 -7.55 4.61
C PRO A 10 -1.80 -8.06 5.51
N TRP A 11 -0.89 -7.18 5.94
CA TRP A 11 0.30 -7.57 6.71
C TRP A 11 -0.02 -8.48 7.90
N ARG A 12 -1.02 -8.12 8.70
CA ARG A 12 -1.46 -8.93 9.86
C ARG A 12 -1.90 -10.34 9.48
N VAL A 13 -2.56 -10.51 8.33
CA VAL A 13 -3.04 -11.81 7.85
C VAL A 13 -1.88 -12.63 7.31
N ALA A 14 -0.99 -12.01 6.52
CA ALA A 14 0.22 -12.67 6.00
C ALA A 14 1.11 -13.16 7.15
N PHE A 15 1.33 -12.31 8.16
CA PHE A 15 2.13 -12.63 9.34
C PHE A 15 1.56 -13.81 10.13
N ARG A 16 0.24 -13.93 10.27
CA ARG A 16 -0.40 -15.03 10.99
C ARG A 16 -0.48 -16.33 10.18
N ARG A 17 -0.68 -16.25 8.87
CA ARG A 17 -1.01 -17.42 8.03
C ARG A 17 0.20 -18.03 7.30
N ARG A 18 1.30 -17.29 7.15
CA ARG A 18 2.49 -17.76 6.45
C ARG A 18 3.60 -18.05 7.45
N TYR A 19 4.31 -19.14 7.25
CA TYR A 19 5.54 -19.43 7.97
C TYR A 19 6.71 -18.84 7.18
N PHE A 20 7.47 -17.94 7.82
CA PHE A 20 8.62 -17.30 7.22
C PHE A 20 9.89 -18.02 7.66
N THR A 21 10.70 -18.46 6.70
CA THR A 21 11.95 -19.20 6.98
C THR A 21 13.17 -18.29 7.07
N SER A 22 13.02 -17.01 6.71
CA SER A 22 14.09 -16.01 6.79
C SER A 22 13.56 -14.59 6.98
N ALA A 23 14.40 -13.73 7.56
CA ALA A 23 14.11 -12.30 7.67
C ALA A 23 13.89 -11.63 6.29
N ARG A 24 14.62 -12.07 5.26
CA ARG A 24 14.45 -11.56 3.88
C ARG A 24 13.05 -11.84 3.34
N GLN A 25 12.50 -13.02 3.61
CA GLN A 25 11.14 -13.38 3.17
C GLN A 25 10.09 -12.55 3.91
N LEU A 26 10.29 -12.31 5.21
CA LEU A 26 9.45 -11.43 6.02
C LEU A 26 9.45 -10.00 5.48
N GLN A 27 10.64 -9.45 5.23
CA GLN A 27 10.82 -8.10 4.70
C GLN A 27 10.12 -7.93 3.35
N LYS A 28 10.33 -8.87 2.41
CA LYS A 28 9.66 -8.83 1.09
C LYS A 28 8.14 -8.81 1.20
N SER A 29 7.57 -9.54 2.15
CA SER A 29 6.12 -9.53 2.38
C SER A 29 5.62 -8.22 2.99
N LEU A 30 6.43 -7.59 3.85
CA LEU A 30 6.12 -6.28 4.43
C LEU A 30 6.19 -5.19 3.37
N ASP A 31 7.26 -5.17 2.58
CA ASP A 31 7.50 -4.18 1.53
C ASP A 31 6.35 -4.18 0.51
N GLY A 32 5.91 -5.38 0.09
CA GLY A 32 4.75 -5.51 -0.81
C GLY A 32 3.47 -4.94 -0.22
N PHE A 33 3.23 -5.15 1.09
CA PHE A 33 2.07 -4.56 1.76
C PHE A 33 2.19 -3.03 1.89
N LEU A 34 3.38 -2.51 2.23
CA LEU A 34 3.61 -1.08 2.40
C LEU A 34 3.45 -0.31 1.10
N ARG A 35 3.97 -0.84 -0.02
CA ARG A 35 3.75 -0.24 -1.35
C ARG A 35 2.27 -0.10 -1.65
N PHE A 36 1.52 -1.20 -1.50
CA PHE A 36 0.07 -1.18 -1.72
C PHE A 36 -0.65 -0.17 -0.81
N TYR A 37 -0.33 -0.17 0.48
CA TYR A 37 -0.99 0.71 1.44
C TYR A 37 -0.69 2.19 1.16
N ASN A 38 0.56 2.53 0.83
CA ASN A 38 1.00 3.90 0.65
C ASN A 38 0.63 4.47 -0.73
N GLU A 39 0.72 3.66 -1.78
CA GLU A 39 0.67 4.14 -3.17
C GLU A 39 -0.60 3.75 -3.91
N GLU A 40 -1.23 2.62 -3.54
CA GLU A 40 -2.33 2.03 -4.34
C GLU A 40 -3.69 2.15 -3.65
N ARG A 41 -3.72 2.34 -2.32
CA ARG A 41 -4.97 2.36 -1.53
C ARG A 41 -5.50 3.78 -1.37
N PRO A 42 -6.54 4.21 -2.11
CA PRO A 42 -7.18 5.51 -1.89
C PRO A 42 -7.97 5.51 -0.56
N HIS A 43 -7.84 6.59 0.22
CA HIS A 43 -8.56 6.75 1.47
C HIS A 43 -9.71 7.76 1.32
N GLN A 44 -10.94 7.31 1.49
CA GLN A 44 -12.15 8.13 1.35
C GLN A 44 -12.49 8.99 2.58
N GLY A 45 -11.60 9.08 3.58
CA GLY A 45 -11.82 9.94 4.73
C GLY A 45 -11.87 11.42 4.32
N TYR A 46 -12.63 12.23 5.06
CA TYR A 46 -12.79 13.67 4.80
C TYR A 46 -11.45 14.43 4.66
N ARG A 47 -10.40 13.98 5.34
CA ARG A 47 -9.07 14.62 5.26
C ARG A 47 -8.24 14.17 4.06
N THR A 48 -8.50 12.97 3.55
CA THR A 48 -7.73 12.36 2.45
C THR A 48 -8.44 12.51 1.10
N GLN A 49 -9.76 12.72 1.07
CA GLN A 49 -10.52 13.05 -0.17
C GLN A 49 -10.26 12.07 -1.33
N GLY A 50 -10.13 10.78 -1.03
CA GLY A 50 -9.84 9.75 -2.04
C GLY A 50 -8.36 9.63 -2.41
N ARG A 51 -7.47 10.47 -1.87
CA ARG A 51 -6.03 10.39 -2.09
C ARG A 51 -5.41 9.24 -1.29
N THR A 52 -4.29 8.74 -1.79
CA THR A 52 -3.47 7.75 -1.10
C THR A 52 -2.63 8.42 0.00
N PRO A 53 -2.11 7.66 0.98
CA PRO A 53 -1.26 8.22 2.01
C PRO A 53 -0.02 8.94 1.44
N ALA A 54 0.57 8.39 0.37
CA ALA A 54 1.71 9.01 -0.30
C ALA A 54 1.31 10.36 -0.93
N GLU A 55 0.15 10.46 -1.58
CA GLU A 55 -0.30 11.72 -2.18
C GLU A 55 -0.56 12.82 -1.15
N VAL A 56 -1.04 12.46 0.05
CA VAL A 56 -1.30 13.42 1.12
C VAL A 56 -0.02 13.91 1.77
N PHE A 57 0.91 13.00 2.07
CA PHE A 57 2.13 13.37 2.80
C PHE A 57 3.19 13.99 1.88
N TRP A 58 3.27 13.59 0.61
CA TRP A 58 4.24 14.15 -0.34
C TRP A 58 3.71 15.40 -1.06
N GLY A 59 2.38 15.62 -1.08
CA GLY A 59 1.76 16.91 -1.42
C GLY A 59 2.24 17.56 -2.73
N PRO A 60 2.00 18.87 -2.95
CA PRO A 60 2.39 19.55 -4.19
C PRO A 60 3.91 19.64 -4.43
N VAL A 61 4.74 19.26 -3.47
CA VAL A 61 6.20 19.16 -3.64
C VAL A 61 6.60 17.85 -4.37
N GLY A 62 5.73 16.84 -4.37
CA GLY A 62 5.96 15.54 -5.04
C GLY A 62 4.95 15.17 -6.13
N SER A 63 4.01 16.07 -6.47
CA SER A 63 2.92 15.79 -7.43
C SER A 63 3.08 16.58 -8.72
N ALA A 64 4.26 16.55 -9.34
CA ALA A 64 4.36 16.79 -10.78
C ALA A 64 4.08 15.44 -11.47
N LYS A 65 2.79 15.09 -11.60
CA LYS A 65 2.38 14.18 -12.66
C LYS A 65 1.79 15.08 -13.74
N GLU A 66 2.51 15.17 -14.86
CA GLU A 66 2.18 15.93 -16.05
C GLU A 66 0.72 15.73 -16.50
N VAL A 67 0.18 16.83 -17.03
CA VAL A 67 -1.12 17.01 -17.69
C VAL A 67 -1.31 16.13 -18.91
#